data_AF-A0A2S9TP25-F1
#
_entry.id   AF-A0A2S9TP25-F1
#
_cell.length_a   1.000
_cell.length_b   1.000
_cell.length_c   1.000
_cell.angle_alpha   90.00
_cell.angle_beta   90.00
_cell.angle_gamma   90.00
#
_symmetry.space_group_name_H-M   'P 1'
#
loop_
_entity.id
_entity.type
_entity.pdbx_description
1 polymer ?
#
loop_
_entity_poly.entity_id
_entity_poly.type
_entity_poly.pdbx_seq_one_letter_code
_entity_poly.pdbx_strand_id
1 'polypeptide(L)'
;MFYNDDKEKVEVSLVGKIIYDKKNGIYKVPLSEDLKEYLLDIKDKFTKYRLENLVNLKRKEEIKLYEYLKSISFEIFVISIDNLKTVMEINKKSFDSFFNFHKKLKDTIISINSYTDINVSFKILKSAKQDKNIQFTIKRFEIPKKEILSIEILNLKYENKNIMLNNALYTLKTVELQDGYLIASVLSKELNLLGKLKFYSLENCDGYFRR
;
A
#
# COMPACT_ATOMS: atom_id res chain seq x y z
N MET A 1 20.56 -15.86 -0.14
CA MET A 1 21.89 -16.32 0.29
C MET A 1 21.66 -17.13 1.55
N PHE A 2 21.98 -18.42 1.51
CA PHE A 2 21.83 -19.30 2.65
C PHE A 2 23.19 -19.96 2.89
N TYR A 3 23.65 -19.96 4.14
CA TYR A 3 24.92 -20.54 4.53
C TYR A 3 24.70 -22.01 4.86
N ASN A 4 25.48 -22.90 4.25
CA ASN A 4 25.67 -24.27 4.70
C ASN A 4 27.13 -24.34 5.16
N ASP A 5 27.35 -24.58 6.46
CA ASP A 5 28.64 -24.80 7.13
C ASP A 5 29.86 -24.06 6.56
N ASP A 6 30.19 -22.87 7.12
CA ASP A 6 31.46 -22.07 7.17
C ASP A 6 32.62 -22.24 6.16
N LYS A 7 32.48 -23.02 5.09
CA LYS A 7 33.52 -23.41 4.12
C LYS A 7 33.04 -23.29 2.68
N GLU A 8 31.73 -23.37 2.41
CA GLU A 8 31.19 -23.26 1.05
C GLU A 8 30.03 -22.27 0.96
N LYS A 9 30.04 -21.45 -0.10
CA LYS A 9 28.96 -20.51 -0.42
C LYS A 9 28.12 -21.10 -1.54
N VAL A 10 26.88 -21.48 -1.24
CA VAL A 10 25.94 -21.99 -2.22
C VAL A 10 24.91 -20.91 -2.58
N GLU A 11 24.83 -20.57 -3.86
CA GLU A 11 23.80 -19.68 -4.41
C GLU A 11 22.81 -20.50 -5.25
N VAL A 12 21.58 -20.58 -4.77
CA VAL A 12 20.52 -21.33 -5.43
C VAL A 12 19.63 -20.37 -6.23
N SER A 13 19.43 -20.65 -7.51
CA SER A 13 18.48 -19.91 -8.35
C SER A 13 17.04 -20.19 -7.93
N LEU A 14 16.18 -19.17 -7.94
CA LEU A 14 14.75 -19.35 -7.75
C LEU A 14 14.12 -20.18 -8.89
N VAL A 15 14.61 -19.94 -10.10
CA VAL A 15 14.06 -20.48 -11.35
C VAL A 15 15.04 -21.47 -11.94
N GLY A 16 14.62 -22.73 -12.09
CA GLY A 16 15.45 -23.75 -12.74
C GLY A 16 15.46 -23.60 -14.26
N LYS A 17 14.28 -23.37 -14.85
CA LYS A 17 14.13 -23.12 -16.29
C LYS A 17 12.85 -22.34 -16.59
N ILE A 18 12.80 -21.71 -17.77
CA ILE A 18 11.61 -21.04 -18.30
C ILE A 18 11.22 -21.75 -19.58
N ILE A 19 10.01 -22.28 -19.64
CA ILE A 19 9.46 -22.95 -20.83
C ILE A 19 8.29 -22.12 -21.34
N TYR A 20 8.38 -21.61 -22.56
CA TYR A 20 7.28 -20.85 -23.18
C TYR A 20 6.47 -21.75 -24.13
N ASP A 21 5.23 -22.03 -23.76
CA ASP A 21 4.25 -22.69 -24.61
C ASP A 21 3.66 -21.68 -25.59
N LYS A 22 4.27 -21.58 -26.76
CA LYS A 22 3.89 -20.65 -27.84
C LYS A 22 2.44 -20.82 -28.30
N LYS A 23 1.88 -22.03 -28.20
CA LYS A 23 0.53 -22.32 -28.68
C LYS A 23 -0.54 -21.71 -27.77
N ASN A 24 -0.31 -21.76 -26.46
CA ASN A 24 -1.27 -21.28 -25.46
C ASN A 24 -0.89 -19.92 -24.85
N GLY A 25 0.30 -19.39 -25.18
CA GLY A 25 0.81 -18.14 -24.60
C GLY A 25 1.19 -18.28 -23.12
N ILE A 26 1.52 -19.48 -22.67
CA ILE A 26 1.75 -19.79 -21.24
C ILE A 26 3.24 -19.95 -20.95
N TYR A 27 3.74 -19.30 -19.91
CA TYR A 27 5.06 -19.55 -19.34
C TYR A 27 4.96 -20.60 -18.23
N LYS A 28 5.72 -21.69 -18.35
CA LYS A 28 5.93 -22.68 -17.30
C LYS A 28 7.30 -22.43 -16.67
N VAL A 29 7.30 -22.07 -15.40
CA VAL A 29 8.51 -21.68 -14.65
C VAL A 29 8.64 -22.59 -13.43
N PRO A 30 9.17 -23.81 -13.59
CA PRO A 30 9.46 -24.67 -12.45
C PRO A 30 10.51 -24.01 -11.54
N LEU A 31 10.27 -24.11 -10.23
CA LEU A 31 11.27 -23.78 -9.21
C LEU A 31 12.51 -24.68 -9.39
N SER A 32 13.68 -24.18 -9.03
CA SER A 32 14.89 -25.02 -9.03
C SER A 32 14.71 -26.25 -8.15
N GLU A 33 15.19 -27.41 -8.58
CA GLU A 33 15.13 -28.65 -7.78
C GLU A 33 15.91 -28.50 -6.48
N ASP A 34 17.00 -27.72 -6.50
CA ASP A 34 17.81 -27.37 -5.33
C ASP A 34 17.05 -26.56 -4.28
N LEU A 35 15.89 -25.96 -4.62
CA LEU A 35 15.04 -25.28 -3.63
C LEU A 35 14.21 -26.25 -2.80
N LYS A 36 14.05 -27.50 -3.23
CA LYS A 36 13.10 -28.45 -2.63
C LYS A 36 13.36 -28.63 -1.13
N GLU A 37 14.61 -28.75 -0.72
CA GLU A 37 15.00 -28.90 0.69
C GLU A 37 14.63 -27.64 1.50
N TYR A 38 14.88 -26.45 0.95
CA TYR A 38 14.54 -25.18 1.59
C TYR A 38 13.03 -24.88 1.62
N LEU A 39 12.27 -25.39 0.65
CA LEU A 39 10.81 -25.22 0.60
C LEU A 39 10.08 -26.06 1.64
N LEU A 40 10.65 -27.20 2.05
CA LEU A 40 10.08 -28.07 3.09
C LEU A 40 10.08 -27.37 4.45
N ASP A 41 11.17 -26.66 4.79
CA ASP A 41 11.30 -25.89 6.03
C ASP A 41 10.32 -24.70 6.10
N ILE A 42 9.94 -24.15 4.95
CA ILE A 42 8.99 -23.03 4.86
C ILE A 42 7.57 -23.48 5.25
N LYS A 43 7.22 -24.77 5.10
CA LYS A 43 5.87 -25.28 5.36
C LYS A 43 5.38 -25.01 6.77
N ASP A 44 6.29 -24.91 7.74
CA ASP A 44 5.95 -24.66 9.15
C ASP A 44 6.30 -23.24 9.63
N LYS A 45 7.20 -22.54 8.94
CA LYS A 45 7.72 -21.21 9.34
C LYS A 45 7.50 -20.15 8.28
N PHE A 46 6.23 -19.85 7.97
CA PHE A 46 5.88 -18.83 7.00
C PHE A 46 4.87 -17.82 7.53
N THR A 47 5.00 -16.58 7.04
CA THR A 47 4.03 -15.53 7.30
C THR A 47 2.97 -15.57 6.20
N LYS A 48 1.70 -15.75 6.58
CA LYS A 48 0.57 -15.66 5.65
C LYS A 48 0.09 -14.21 5.55
N TYR A 49 0.05 -13.69 4.33
CA TYR A 49 -0.63 -12.43 4.02
C TYR A 49 -1.36 -12.54 2.68
N ARG A 50 -2.42 -11.75 2.50
CA ARG A 50 -3.23 -11.77 1.28
C ARG A 50 -2.54 -10.96 0.19
N LEU A 51 -2.43 -11.51 -1.02
CA LEU A 51 -1.80 -10.81 -2.15
C LEU A 51 -2.47 -9.47 -2.46
N GLU A 52 -3.79 -9.37 -2.28
CA GLU A 52 -4.55 -8.13 -2.47
C GLU A 52 -4.02 -6.94 -1.64
N ASN A 53 -3.44 -7.21 -0.47
CA ASN A 53 -2.84 -6.19 0.39
C ASN A 53 -1.54 -5.64 -0.23
N LEU A 54 -0.85 -6.44 -1.04
CA LEU A 54 0.38 -6.03 -1.72
C LEU A 54 0.12 -5.26 -3.02
N VAL A 55 -0.99 -5.52 -3.71
CA VAL A 55 -1.29 -4.96 -5.05
C VAL A 55 -1.21 -3.42 -5.06
N ASN A 56 -1.58 -2.79 -3.95
CA ASN A 56 -1.62 -1.33 -3.84
C ASN A 56 -0.34 -0.71 -3.22
N LEU A 57 0.59 -1.53 -2.71
CA LEU A 57 1.87 -1.07 -2.19
C LEU A 57 2.84 -0.90 -3.36
N LYS A 58 3.10 0.36 -3.73
CA LYS A 58 3.83 0.70 -4.96
C LYS A 58 5.34 0.70 -4.75
N ARG A 59 5.80 0.88 -3.52
CA ARG A 59 7.24 1.00 -3.21
C ARG A 59 7.74 -0.21 -2.47
N LYS A 60 8.97 -0.61 -2.77
CA LYS A 60 9.62 -1.80 -2.19
C LYS A 60 9.63 -1.76 -0.65
N GLU A 61 9.97 -0.62 -0.08
CA GLU A 61 10.01 -0.43 1.37
C GLU A 61 8.64 -0.51 2.05
N GLU A 62 7.53 -0.26 1.33
CA GLU A 62 6.17 -0.46 1.84
C GLU A 62 5.85 -1.94 1.98
N ILE A 63 6.15 -2.72 0.93
CA ILE A 63 5.98 -4.16 0.92
C ILE A 63 6.81 -4.78 2.04
N LYS A 64 8.10 -4.43 2.12
CA LYS A 64 9.03 -4.99 3.10
C LYS A 64 8.64 -4.70 4.54
N LEU A 65 8.24 -3.45 4.82
CA LEU A 65 7.77 -3.09 6.15
C LEU A 65 6.47 -3.82 6.50
N TYR A 66 5.51 -3.94 5.56
CA TYR A 66 4.27 -4.68 5.79
C TYR A 66 4.54 -6.17 6.10
N GLU A 67 5.36 -6.83 5.29
CA GLU A 67 5.74 -8.23 5.49
C GLU A 67 6.35 -8.45 6.88
N TYR A 68 7.29 -7.58 7.25
CA TYR A 68 7.91 -7.63 8.56
C TYR A 68 6.88 -7.44 9.69
N LEU A 69 6.03 -6.42 9.62
CA LEU A 69 5.00 -6.16 10.63
C LEU A 69 3.99 -7.31 10.75
N LYS A 70 3.66 -8.00 9.65
CA LYS A 70 2.82 -9.21 9.65
C LYS A 70 3.52 -10.43 10.26
N SER A 71 4.84 -10.53 10.14
CA SER A 71 5.62 -11.63 10.72
C SER A 71 5.78 -11.52 12.24
N ILE A 72 5.66 -10.31 12.80
CA ILE A 72 5.75 -10.08 14.24
C ILE A 72 4.44 -10.50 14.91
N SER A 73 4.52 -11.31 15.96
CA SER A 73 3.34 -11.74 16.74
C SER A 73 2.87 -10.70 17.77
N PHE A 74 3.75 -9.80 18.20
CA PHE A 74 3.45 -8.79 19.22
C PHE A 74 2.62 -7.62 18.66
N GLU A 75 1.67 -7.11 19.43
CA GLU A 75 0.97 -5.85 19.13
C GLU A 75 1.86 -4.63 19.36
N ILE A 76 2.75 -4.68 20.35
CA ILE A 76 3.67 -3.59 20.65
C ILE A 76 5.08 -4.16 20.70
N PHE A 77 6.00 -3.55 19.96
CA PHE A 77 7.42 -3.94 19.99
C PHE A 77 8.32 -2.75 19.68
N VAL A 78 9.61 -2.89 20.00
CA VAL A 78 10.64 -1.87 19.79
C VAL A 78 11.72 -2.41 18.85
N ILE A 79 12.17 -1.58 17.92
CA ILE A 79 13.26 -1.88 16.99
C ILE A 79 14.18 -0.67 16.84
N SER A 80 15.48 -0.90 16.65
CA SER A 80 16.44 0.17 16.34
C SER A 80 16.20 0.72 14.93
N ILE A 81 16.57 1.99 14.71
CA ILE A 81 16.44 2.59 13.37
C ILE A 81 17.26 1.85 12.32
N ASP A 82 18.47 1.39 12.67
CA ASP A 82 19.33 0.72 11.70
C ASP A 82 18.78 -0.66 11.30
N ASN A 83 18.25 -1.41 12.26
CA ASN A 83 17.56 -2.67 11.93
C ASN A 83 16.31 -2.40 11.10
N LEU A 84 15.55 -1.34 11.39
CA LEU A 84 14.38 -0.97 10.60
C LEU A 84 14.75 -0.54 9.17
N LYS A 85 15.85 0.19 8.96
CA LYS A 85 16.35 0.53 7.62
C LYS A 85 16.71 -0.73 6.83
N THR A 86 17.35 -1.70 7.48
CA THR A 86 17.67 -3.01 6.88
C THR A 86 16.40 -3.77 6.50
N VAL A 87 15.42 -3.85 7.39
CA VAL A 87 14.10 -4.46 7.12
C VAL A 87 13.44 -3.81 5.90
N MET A 88 13.42 -2.47 5.86
CA MET A 88 12.81 -1.70 4.76
C MET A 88 13.66 -1.72 3.47
N GLU A 89 14.84 -2.34 3.49
CA GLU A 89 15.84 -2.36 2.43
C GLU A 89 16.20 -0.95 1.91
N ILE A 90 16.33 0.01 2.85
CA ILE A 90 16.70 1.39 2.57
C ILE A 90 18.21 1.55 2.63
N ASN A 91 18.85 1.54 1.46
CA ASN A 91 20.33 1.56 1.34
C ASN A 91 20.89 2.91 0.84
N LYS A 92 20.04 3.93 0.61
CA LYS A 92 20.50 5.22 0.07
C LYS A 92 21.03 6.12 1.19
N LYS A 93 22.23 6.69 1.00
CA LYS A 93 22.88 7.66 1.91
C LYS A 93 21.97 8.84 2.31
N SER A 94 21.03 9.24 1.44
CA SER A 94 20.05 10.29 1.78
C SER A 94 19.23 10.00 3.04
N PHE A 95 19.09 8.73 3.43
CA PHE A 95 18.37 8.29 4.63
C PHE A 95 19.27 8.10 5.86
N ASP A 96 20.56 8.43 5.77
CA ASP A 96 21.42 8.58 6.94
C ASP A 96 20.89 9.73 7.82
N SER A 97 20.36 10.77 7.19
CA SER A 97 19.58 11.80 7.86
C SER A 97 18.31 11.20 8.47
N PHE A 98 18.21 11.31 9.80
CA PHE A 98 17.03 10.93 10.56
C PHE A 98 15.76 11.62 10.04
N PHE A 99 15.84 12.88 9.61
CA PHE A 99 14.69 13.61 9.09
C PHE A 99 14.12 12.95 7.83
N ASN A 100 14.98 12.62 6.87
CA ASN A 100 14.58 11.97 5.62
C ASN A 100 14.02 10.57 5.88
N PHE A 101 14.68 9.81 6.76
CA PHE A 101 14.20 8.50 7.16
C PHE A 101 12.83 8.57 7.86
N HIS A 102 12.67 9.50 8.81
CA HIS A 102 11.41 9.68 9.54
C HIS A 102 10.25 10.06 8.60
N LYS A 103 10.49 10.99 7.66
CA LYS A 103 9.50 11.34 6.63
C LYS A 103 9.11 10.10 5.82
N LYS A 104 10.11 9.33 5.36
CA LYS A 104 9.89 8.13 4.57
C LYS A 104 9.11 7.05 5.33
N LEU A 105 9.44 6.84 6.60
CA LEU A 105 8.72 5.91 7.47
C LEU A 105 7.26 6.32 7.63
N LYS A 106 6.99 7.61 7.89
CA LYS A 106 5.62 8.14 8.00
C LYS A 106 4.81 7.90 6.73
N ASP A 107 5.37 8.22 5.56
CA ASP A 107 4.71 8.00 4.26
C ASP A 107 4.42 6.52 4.01
N THR A 108 5.32 5.65 4.47
CA THR A 108 5.19 4.19 4.34
C THR A 108 4.09 3.65 5.24
N ILE A 109 4.02 4.11 6.50
CA ILE A 109 2.96 3.73 7.45
C ILE A 109 1.58 4.21 6.98
N ILE A 110 1.49 5.43 6.42
CA ILE A 110 0.23 5.92 5.83
C ILE A 110 -0.25 4.98 4.72
N SER A 111 0.66 4.54 3.85
CA SER A 111 0.35 3.60 2.77
C SER A 111 -0.14 2.25 3.31
N ILE A 112 0.60 1.65 4.25
CA ILE A 112 0.22 0.38 4.88
C ILE A 112 -1.18 0.47 5.51
N ASN A 113 -1.45 1.52 6.29
CA ASN A 113 -2.75 1.72 6.93
C ASN A 113 -3.89 1.98 5.93
N SER A 114 -3.58 2.46 4.73
CA SER A 114 -4.57 2.75 3.69
C SER A 114 -4.91 1.54 2.83
N TYR A 115 -3.99 0.58 2.72
CA TYR A 115 -4.04 -0.45 1.69
C TYR A 115 -3.99 -1.89 2.20
N THR A 116 -3.78 -2.10 3.50
CA THR A 116 -3.56 -3.43 4.07
C THR A 116 -4.51 -3.72 5.23
N ASP A 117 -4.50 -4.95 5.71
CA ASP A 117 -5.36 -5.48 6.78
C ASP A 117 -4.87 -5.15 8.20
N ILE A 118 -3.91 -4.24 8.36
CA ILE A 118 -3.37 -3.83 9.66
C ILE A 118 -3.38 -2.31 9.80
N ASN A 119 -3.58 -1.84 11.03
CA ASN A 119 -3.38 -0.44 11.38
C ASN A 119 -2.17 -0.30 12.31
N VAL A 120 -1.24 0.59 11.95
CA VAL A 120 0.07 0.70 12.58
C VAL A 120 0.29 2.14 12.97
N SER A 121 0.74 2.35 14.21
CA SER A 121 1.26 3.61 14.69
C SER A 121 2.66 3.42 15.25
N PHE A 122 3.43 4.50 15.37
CA PHE A 122 4.76 4.44 15.94
C PHE A 122 5.10 5.68 16.74
N LYS A 123 6.02 5.53 17.69
CA LYS A 123 6.64 6.64 18.42
C LYS A 123 8.16 6.46 18.49
N ILE A 124 8.87 7.57 18.46
CA ILE A 124 10.33 7.59 18.62
C ILE A 124 10.66 7.60 20.11
N LEU A 125 11.42 6.60 20.54
CA LEU A 125 11.98 6.53 21.88
C LEU A 125 13.37 7.18 21.85
N LYS A 126 13.55 8.25 22.63
CA LYS A 126 14.86 8.86 22.84
C LYS A 126 15.59 8.06 23.92
N SER A 127 16.76 7.52 23.58
CA SER A 127 17.72 7.04 24.58
C SER A 127 18.64 8.18 25.01
N ALA A 128 19.14 8.10 26.24
CA ALA A 128 20.23 8.95 26.71
C ALA A 128 21.53 8.75 25.90
N LYS A 129 21.68 7.63 25.19
CA LYS A 129 22.88 7.24 24.43
C LYS A 129 22.83 7.52 22.91
N GLN A 130 22.04 8.50 22.45
CA GLN A 130 21.84 8.85 21.01
C GLN A 130 21.18 7.76 20.14
N ASP A 131 21.17 6.49 20.56
CA ASP A 131 20.44 5.43 19.86
C ASP A 131 18.92 5.70 19.90
N LYS A 132 18.37 6.07 18.76
CA LYS A 132 16.94 6.28 18.61
C LYS A 132 16.30 4.93 18.29
N ASN A 133 15.35 4.52 19.13
CA ASN A 133 14.53 3.34 18.90
C ASN A 133 13.13 3.75 18.44
N ILE A 134 12.46 2.86 17.73
CA ILE A 134 11.08 3.05 17.27
C ILE A 134 10.23 2.01 17.95
N GLN A 135 9.22 2.46 18.68
CA GLN A 135 8.17 1.59 19.18
C GLN A 135 7.02 1.59 18.18
N PHE A 136 6.65 0.42 17.68
CA PHE A 136 5.44 0.21 16.89
C PHE A 136 4.30 -0.28 17.78
N THR A 137 3.09 0.11 17.41
CA THR A 137 1.84 -0.46 17.88
C THR A 137 1.03 -0.89 16.67
N ILE A 138 0.75 -2.19 16.56
CA ILE A 138 0.01 -2.83 15.49
C ILE A 138 -1.35 -3.26 16.05
N LYS A 139 -2.41 -2.76 15.44
CA LYS A 139 -3.76 -3.26 15.62
C LYS A 139 -4.08 -4.21 14.48
N ARG A 140 -4.28 -5.47 14.83
CA ARG A 140 -4.74 -6.52 13.93
C ARG A 140 -6.26 -6.63 14.10
N PHE A 141 -6.98 -7.03 13.06
CA PHE A 141 -8.44 -7.19 13.06
C PHE A 141 -9.29 -5.90 13.09
N GLU A 142 -8.69 -4.71 13.04
CA GLU A 142 -9.43 -3.53 12.59
C GLU A 142 -9.56 -3.65 11.07
N ILE A 143 -10.79 -3.81 10.58
CA ILE A 143 -11.11 -3.70 9.15
C ILE A 143 -10.44 -2.40 8.67
N PRO A 144 -9.59 -2.42 7.63
CA PRO A 144 -8.98 -1.20 7.15
C PRO A 144 -10.07 -0.15 6.95
N LYS A 145 -9.92 1.00 7.62
CA LYS A 145 -10.67 2.22 7.31
C LYS A 145 -10.18 2.76 5.96
N LYS A 146 -10.32 1.97 4.90
CA LYS A 146 -10.42 2.53 3.57
C LYS A 146 -11.84 3.02 3.49
N GLU A 147 -12.04 4.34 3.33
CA GLU A 147 -13.23 4.80 2.63
C GLU A 147 -13.27 3.99 1.34
N ILE A 148 -14.11 2.96 1.28
CA ILE A 148 -14.48 2.37 0.01
C ILE A 148 -15.07 3.55 -0.73
N LEU A 149 -14.38 4.08 -1.74
CA LEU A 149 -15.00 5.05 -2.63
C LEU A 149 -16.25 4.35 -3.16
N SER A 150 -17.40 4.82 -2.72
CA SER A 150 -18.71 4.39 -3.16
C SER A 150 -19.45 5.63 -3.61
N ILE A 151 -20.46 5.42 -4.42
CA ILE A 151 -21.32 6.52 -4.88
C ILE A 151 -21.98 7.20 -3.68
N GLU A 152 -22.41 6.43 -2.68
CA GLU A 152 -22.97 6.92 -1.42
C GLU A 152 -21.98 7.83 -0.69
N ILE A 153 -20.70 7.41 -0.58
CA ILE A 153 -19.66 8.21 0.09
C ILE A 153 -19.34 9.48 -0.70
N LEU A 154 -19.28 9.43 -2.03
CA LEU A 154 -19.08 10.64 -2.85
C LEU A 154 -20.23 11.64 -2.69
N ASN A 155 -21.47 11.15 -2.68
CA ASN A 155 -22.66 11.98 -2.48
C ASN A 155 -22.64 12.66 -1.11
N LEU A 156 -22.30 11.93 -0.04
CA LEU A 156 -22.17 12.48 1.30
C LEU A 156 -21.01 13.49 1.39
N LYS A 157 -19.87 13.16 0.79
CA LYS A 157 -18.63 13.97 0.89
C LYS A 157 -18.71 15.29 0.13
N TYR A 158 -19.40 15.30 -0.99
CA TYR A 158 -19.51 16.47 -1.88
C TYR A 158 -20.92 17.05 -1.92
N GLU A 159 -21.76 16.72 -0.95
CA GLU A 159 -23.13 17.20 -0.87
C GLU A 159 -23.17 18.73 -0.97
N ASN A 160 -23.91 19.24 -1.96
CA ASN A 160 -24.00 20.68 -2.23
C ASN A 160 -22.65 21.40 -2.44
N LYS A 161 -21.58 20.69 -2.82
CA LYS A 161 -20.30 21.33 -3.16
C LYS A 161 -20.49 22.25 -4.37
N ASN A 162 -20.00 23.47 -4.25
CA ASN A 162 -19.96 24.41 -5.36
C ASN A 162 -18.70 24.23 -6.19
N ILE A 163 -18.86 24.27 -7.51
CA ILE A 163 -17.80 24.23 -8.52
C ILE A 163 -17.99 25.39 -9.50
N MET A 164 -16.88 25.91 -10.04
CA MET A 164 -16.91 26.92 -11.09
C MET A 164 -16.71 26.27 -12.45
N LEU A 165 -17.63 26.52 -13.38
CA LEU A 165 -17.56 26.08 -14.77
C LEU A 165 -17.91 27.24 -15.69
N ASN A 166 -17.03 27.56 -16.65
CA ASN A 166 -17.24 28.65 -17.62
C ASN A 166 -17.68 29.96 -16.95
N ASN A 167 -17.02 30.32 -15.83
CA ASN A 167 -17.30 31.49 -15.01
C ASN A 167 -18.68 31.54 -14.35
N ALA A 168 -19.40 30.42 -14.26
CA ALA A 168 -20.64 30.31 -13.51
C ALA A 168 -20.53 29.28 -12.38
N LEU A 169 -21.25 29.53 -11.28
CA LEU A 169 -21.28 28.66 -10.12
C LEU A 169 -22.33 27.54 -10.31
N TYR A 170 -21.91 26.31 -10.05
CA TYR A 170 -22.77 25.14 -10.05
C TYR A 170 -22.68 24.39 -8.72
N THR A 171 -23.81 23.96 -8.20
CA THR A 171 -23.89 23.15 -6.98
C THR A 171 -24.09 21.68 -7.36
N LEU A 172 -23.25 20.80 -6.85
CA LEU A 172 -23.41 19.35 -6.99
C LEU A 172 -24.70 18.87 -6.29
N LYS A 173 -25.47 18.04 -6.99
CA LYS A 173 -26.71 17.43 -6.47
C LYS A 173 -26.53 15.96 -6.17
N THR A 174 -26.21 15.18 -7.19
CA THR A 174 -26.01 13.73 -7.05
C THR A 174 -24.89 13.27 -7.96
N VAL A 175 -24.27 12.17 -7.58
CA VAL A 175 -23.37 11.33 -8.36
C VAL A 175 -24.04 9.97 -8.45
N GLU A 176 -24.15 9.43 -9.65
CA GLU A 176 -24.81 8.15 -9.93
C GLU A 176 -24.06 7.39 -11.03
N LEU A 177 -24.23 6.06 -11.10
CA LEU A 177 -23.72 5.26 -12.21
C LEU A 177 -24.79 5.15 -13.29
N GLN A 178 -24.52 5.66 -14.49
CA GLN A 178 -25.39 5.54 -15.66
C GLN A 178 -24.54 5.12 -16.86
N ASP A 179 -24.96 4.06 -17.55
CA ASP A 179 -24.31 3.52 -18.77
C ASP A 179 -22.80 3.22 -18.61
N GLY A 180 -22.40 2.74 -17.42
CA GLY A 180 -21.00 2.43 -17.10
C GLY A 180 -20.12 3.64 -16.79
N TYR A 181 -20.71 4.84 -16.66
CA TYR A 181 -20.02 6.06 -16.28
C TYR A 181 -20.58 6.64 -15.00
N LEU A 182 -19.75 7.40 -14.28
CA LEU A 182 -20.20 8.21 -13.15
C LEU A 182 -20.69 9.55 -13.67
N ILE A 183 -21.96 9.83 -13.40
CA ILE A 183 -22.62 11.07 -13.79
C ILE A 183 -22.86 11.91 -12.55
N ALA A 184 -22.25 13.09 -12.52
CA ALA A 184 -22.50 14.09 -11.49
C ALA A 184 -23.49 15.13 -12.00
N SER A 185 -24.68 15.17 -11.42
CA SER A 185 -25.72 16.15 -11.71
C SER A 185 -25.43 17.45 -10.95
N VAL A 186 -25.38 18.57 -11.66
CA VAL A 186 -25.05 19.88 -11.11
C VAL A 186 -26.12 20.90 -11.48
N LEU A 187 -26.37 21.88 -10.60
CA LEU A 187 -27.37 22.93 -10.80
C LEU A 187 -26.74 24.31 -10.64
N SER A 188 -26.89 25.17 -11.64
CA SER A 188 -26.66 26.61 -11.47
C SER A 188 -28.00 27.30 -11.23
N LYS A 189 -28.15 27.92 -10.05
CA LYS A 189 -29.33 28.72 -9.73
C LYS A 189 -29.39 30.01 -10.54
N GLU A 190 -28.23 30.63 -10.77
CA GLU A 190 -28.10 31.89 -11.51
C GLU A 190 -28.52 31.73 -12.97
N LEU A 191 -28.11 30.64 -13.60
CA LEU A 191 -28.44 30.35 -14.99
C LEU A 191 -29.72 29.52 -15.16
N ASN A 192 -30.36 29.12 -14.06
CA ASN A 192 -31.47 28.16 -14.03
C ASN A 192 -31.17 26.91 -14.90
N LEU A 193 -29.94 26.38 -14.80
CA LEU A 193 -29.41 25.34 -15.69
C LEU A 193 -29.05 24.09 -14.90
N LEU A 194 -29.57 22.94 -15.36
CA LEU A 194 -29.15 21.61 -14.92
C LEU A 194 -28.12 21.04 -15.89
N GLY A 195 -26.94 20.69 -15.37
CA GLY A 195 -25.85 20.08 -16.11
C GLY A 195 -25.51 18.67 -15.61
N LYS A 196 -24.84 17.89 -16.45
CA LYS A 196 -24.30 16.57 -16.10
C LYS A 196 -22.82 16.51 -16.47
N LEU A 197 -21.97 16.21 -15.49
CA LEU A 197 -20.55 15.91 -15.71
C LEU A 197 -20.33 14.41 -15.75
N LYS A 198 -19.49 13.93 -16.67
CA LYS A 198 -19.25 12.51 -16.92
C LYS A 198 -17.83 12.13 -16.54
N PHE A 199 -17.68 11.07 -15.75
CA PHE A 199 -16.41 10.55 -15.27
C PHE A 199 -16.29 9.04 -15.54
N TYR A 200 -15.05 8.59 -15.73
CA TYR A 200 -14.74 7.20 -16.08
C TYR A 200 -14.54 6.28 -14.86
N SER A 201 -14.28 6.85 -13.69
CA SER A 201 -14.07 6.09 -12.44
C SER A 201 -14.37 6.94 -11.21
N LEU A 202 -14.57 6.30 -10.07
CA LEU A 202 -14.78 6.96 -8.77
C LEU A 202 -13.60 7.84 -8.39
N GLU A 203 -12.39 7.40 -8.72
CA GLU A 203 -11.14 8.12 -8.48
C GLU A 203 -11.04 9.38 -9.35
N ASN A 204 -11.49 9.31 -10.61
CA ASN A 204 -11.53 10.45 -11.52
C ASN A 204 -12.55 11.50 -11.05
N CYS A 205 -13.71 11.06 -10.57
CA CYS A 205 -14.75 11.89 -9.97
C CYS A 205 -14.25 12.56 -8.68
N ASP A 206 -13.73 11.79 -7.72
CA ASP A 206 -13.18 12.30 -6.45
C ASP A 206 -12.04 13.29 -6.70
N GLY A 207 -11.12 12.97 -7.60
CA GLY A 207 -10.00 13.85 -7.96
C GLY A 207 -10.44 15.18 -8.56
N TYR A 208 -11.51 15.20 -9.33
CA TYR A 208 -12.09 16.43 -9.89
C TYR A 208 -12.67 17.32 -8.78
N PHE A 209 -13.51 16.74 -7.91
CA PHE A 209 -14.16 17.48 -6.83
C PHE A 209 -13.27 17.78 -5.62
N ARG A 210 -12.02 17.28 -5.55
CA ARG A 210 -11.05 17.74 -4.55
C ARG A 210 -10.43 19.10 -4.88
N ARG A 211 -10.41 19.46 -6.16
CA ARG A 211 -9.91 20.77 -6.62
C ARG A 211 -10.88 21.88 -6.21
#